data_AF-A0A522RGW0-F1
#
_entry.id   AF-A0A522RGW0-F1
#
_cell.length_a   1.000
_cell.length_b   1.000
_cell.length_c   1.000
_cell.angle_alpha   90.00
_cell.angle_beta   90.00
_cell.angle_gamma   90.00
#
_symmetry.space_group_name_H-M   'P 1'
#
loop_
_entity.id
_entity.type
_entity.pdbx_description
1 polymer ?
#
loop_
_entity_poly.entity_id
_entity_poly.type
_entity_poly.pdbx_seq_one_letter_code
_entity_poly.pdbx_strand_id
1 'polypeptide(L)'
;MNNFVFRNYTIEYLFGKEYTLSGYGDINLPLIEYNDYIIFYQINPGASPEQQLKEIEEIKGKIDVLLNMIPSQRRIIIFTLNENYNLDWDTGLRGTLSAQKEFNSLFLPSLHSRRQGIKLIDINSFQPEQKVSSIDWKFFFISQMIINPRLSNEFRHWFNIQLNAIELKRKKCLVLDCDNTLWGGVVGEDGPHGIQLGEDYPGLCFKRFQELIVILASRGVILALCSKNNEQDVFEVWEMNRNNLLNREHISVYRLNWEDKASNIKAISEELNIGLDSMVFIDDNPVERDWVKAKLPEVIVPDFPARPYNLIPFFWKVYNEYFVVEKFSEEDKRKTSQYKENFARNEARKSFNGMEEYLCSLDMSIDIFNASDSNIARIAQMTQKTNQFNLTTKRYTEEQLTVMINNGAKVFCAGVKDKFGDNGITIAGIIQSKDSEANIDSYLLSCRILGRGVENVTLQYLLNRLFLHGIRKVTASYIPTKKNSMASSFYDKAGFIHDKTNRDGTKYYFITLENPIEIKDYYKINYDGTEN
;
A
#
# COMPACT_ATOMS: atom_id res chain seq x y z
N MET A 1 -7.59 -17.87 3.37
CA MET A 1 -7.81 -17.22 4.67
C MET A 1 -9.15 -17.69 5.15
N ASN A 2 -9.24 -18.22 6.37
CA ASN A 2 -10.54 -18.51 6.96
C ASN A 2 -11.09 -17.17 7.47
N ASN A 3 -12.15 -16.68 6.83
CA ASN A 3 -12.87 -15.47 7.21
C ASN A 3 -14.26 -15.83 7.76
N PHE A 4 -14.69 -15.17 8.83
CA PHE A 4 -16.04 -15.34 9.38
C PHE A 4 -16.88 -14.09 9.18
N VAL A 5 -18.11 -14.21 8.68
CA VAL A 5 -19.00 -13.09 8.38
C VAL A 5 -20.23 -13.14 9.28
N PHE A 6 -20.35 -12.15 10.16
CA PHE A 6 -21.59 -11.86 10.86
C PHE A 6 -22.56 -11.15 9.93
N ARG A 7 -23.81 -11.62 9.88
CA ARG A 7 -24.82 -11.13 8.94
C ARG A 7 -26.22 -11.13 9.51
N ASN A 8 -27.09 -10.30 8.95
CA ASN A 8 -28.54 -10.32 9.22
C ASN A 8 -29.41 -10.52 7.98
N TYR A 9 -28.80 -10.67 6.80
CA TYR A 9 -29.47 -10.94 5.52
C TYR A 9 -28.77 -12.05 4.73
N THR A 10 -29.41 -12.53 3.67
CA THR A 10 -28.82 -13.52 2.76
C THR A 10 -27.80 -12.82 1.90
N ILE A 11 -26.54 -13.27 2.00
CA ILE A 11 -25.38 -12.65 1.34
C ILE A 11 -24.37 -13.70 0.85
N GLU A 12 -24.66 -14.99 0.99
CA GLU A 12 -23.78 -16.10 0.62
C GLU A 12 -23.34 -16.02 -0.85
N TYR A 13 -24.21 -15.53 -1.73
CA TYR A 13 -23.93 -15.34 -3.15
C TYR A 13 -22.96 -14.18 -3.43
N LEU A 14 -22.69 -13.32 -2.44
CA LEU A 14 -21.70 -12.23 -2.53
C LEU A 14 -20.31 -12.68 -2.10
N PHE A 15 -20.20 -13.72 -1.28
CA PHE A 15 -18.92 -14.22 -0.78
C PHE A 15 -18.51 -15.51 -1.49
N GLY A 16 -17.22 -15.82 -1.50
CA GLY A 16 -16.69 -17.09 -2.01
C GLY A 16 -16.81 -18.22 -0.98
N LYS A 17 -16.37 -19.43 -1.35
CA LYS A 17 -16.43 -20.63 -0.48
C LYS A 17 -15.49 -20.56 0.73
N GLU A 18 -14.55 -19.63 0.70
CA GLU A 18 -13.57 -19.34 1.74
C GLU A 18 -14.15 -18.54 2.93
N TYR A 19 -15.40 -18.09 2.84
CA TYR A 19 -16.10 -17.38 3.91
C TYR A 19 -17.09 -18.31 4.61
N THR A 20 -17.05 -18.32 5.93
CA THR A 20 -18.09 -18.94 6.77
C THR A 20 -19.01 -17.85 7.29
N LEU A 21 -20.32 -18.06 7.25
CA LEU A 21 -21.31 -17.05 7.62
C LEU A 21 -22.08 -17.46 8.87
N SER A 22 -22.42 -16.50 9.72
CA SER A 22 -23.28 -16.70 10.88
C SER A 22 -24.73 -17.01 10.48
N GLY A 23 -25.55 -17.44 11.45
CA GLY A 23 -26.99 -17.33 11.32
C GLY A 23 -27.44 -15.86 11.22
N TYR A 24 -28.71 -15.64 10.84
CA TYR A 24 -29.25 -14.28 10.72
C TYR A 24 -29.33 -13.59 12.08
N GLY A 25 -28.59 -12.48 12.22
CA GLY A 25 -28.54 -11.68 13.45
C GLY A 25 -27.82 -12.37 14.62
N ASP A 26 -27.19 -13.51 14.37
CA ASP A 26 -26.44 -14.28 15.35
C ASP A 26 -25.14 -13.55 15.71
N ILE A 27 -24.81 -13.52 16.99
CA ILE A 27 -23.61 -12.90 17.55
C ILE A 27 -22.68 -13.91 18.24
N ASN A 28 -23.02 -15.20 18.19
CA ASN A 28 -22.18 -16.24 18.76
C ASN A 28 -20.85 -16.35 18.01
N LEU A 29 -19.76 -16.44 18.76
CA LEU A 29 -18.46 -16.72 18.17
C LEU A 29 -18.41 -18.16 17.64
N PRO A 30 -17.77 -18.38 16.48
CA PRO A 30 -17.55 -19.73 15.99
C PRO A 30 -16.61 -20.52 16.91
N LEU A 31 -16.79 -21.84 16.97
CA LEU A 31 -15.94 -22.75 17.75
C LEU A 31 -14.49 -22.82 17.24
N ILE A 32 -14.29 -22.50 15.96
CA ILE A 32 -12.98 -22.44 15.31
C ILE A 32 -12.58 -20.97 15.23
N GLU A 33 -11.33 -20.64 15.54
CA GLU A 33 -10.84 -19.27 15.40
C GLU A 33 -10.57 -18.89 13.93
N TYR A 34 -10.99 -17.69 13.57
CA TYR A 34 -10.77 -17.08 12.25
C TYR A 34 -9.76 -15.92 12.35
N ASN A 35 -9.07 -15.62 11.26
CA ASN A 35 -8.12 -14.51 11.22
C ASN A 35 -8.83 -13.17 11.12
N ASP A 36 -9.88 -13.13 10.28
CA ASP A 36 -10.66 -11.94 10.00
C ASP A 36 -12.13 -12.18 10.34
N TYR A 37 -12.72 -11.23 11.06
CA TYR A 37 -14.15 -11.18 11.35
C TYR A 37 -14.77 -10.01 10.59
N ILE A 38 -15.73 -10.30 9.73
CA ILE A 38 -16.44 -9.31 8.93
C ILE A 38 -17.84 -9.13 9.53
N ILE A 39 -18.24 -7.89 9.77
CA ILE A 39 -19.58 -7.52 10.21
C ILE A 39 -20.31 -6.88 9.04
N PHE A 40 -21.22 -7.65 8.45
CA PHE A 40 -22.11 -7.22 7.37
C PHE A 40 -23.55 -7.14 7.90
N TYR A 41 -23.85 -6.06 8.62
CA TYR A 41 -25.22 -5.74 9.03
C TYR A 41 -25.78 -4.63 8.17
N GLN A 42 -27.04 -4.79 7.75
CA GLN A 42 -27.79 -3.79 6.98
C GLN A 42 -29.17 -3.58 7.60
N ILE A 43 -29.89 -2.53 7.22
CA ILE A 43 -31.27 -2.30 7.66
C ILE A 43 -32.26 -2.85 6.62
N ASN A 44 -33.49 -3.16 7.04
CA ASN A 44 -34.55 -3.60 6.14
C ASN A 44 -34.98 -2.47 5.20
N PRO A 45 -34.74 -2.59 3.88
CA PRO A 45 -35.10 -1.55 2.92
C PRO A 45 -36.61 -1.40 2.73
N GLY A 46 -37.40 -2.40 3.11
CA GLY A 46 -38.87 -2.38 3.01
C GLY A 46 -39.59 -2.03 4.32
N ALA A 47 -38.87 -1.73 5.39
CA ALA A 47 -39.45 -1.38 6.70
C ALA A 47 -39.84 0.10 6.79
N SER A 48 -40.67 0.44 7.78
CA SER A 48 -41.00 1.85 8.05
C SER A 48 -39.79 2.61 8.60
N PRO A 49 -39.72 3.95 8.46
CA PRO A 49 -38.64 4.75 9.03
C PRO A 49 -38.41 4.49 10.53
N GLU A 50 -39.47 4.35 11.33
CA GLU A 50 -39.37 4.08 12.77
C GLU A 50 -38.75 2.71 13.07
N GLN A 51 -39.10 1.71 12.25
CA GLN A 51 -38.50 0.37 12.36
C GLN A 51 -37.03 0.39 11.97
N GLN A 52 -36.67 1.10 10.90
CA GLN A 52 -35.28 1.26 10.46
C GLN A 52 -34.43 1.96 11.54
N LEU A 53 -34.96 3.01 12.18
CA LEU A 53 -34.27 3.67 13.30
C LEU A 53 -34.00 2.72 14.47
N LYS A 54 -34.98 1.87 14.81
CA LYS A 54 -34.81 0.84 15.85
C LYS A 54 -33.75 -0.19 15.43
N GLU A 55 -33.76 -0.64 14.18
CA GLU A 55 -32.75 -1.57 13.67
C GLU A 55 -31.33 -0.99 13.72
N ILE A 56 -31.16 0.32 13.45
CA ILE A 56 -29.85 0.99 13.58
C ILE A 56 -29.32 0.88 15.01
N GLU A 57 -30.15 1.15 16.01
CA GLU A 57 -29.76 1.02 17.42
C GLU A 57 -29.48 -0.44 17.83
N GLU A 58 -30.26 -1.39 17.33
CA GLU A 58 -29.99 -2.83 17.54
C GLU A 58 -28.66 -3.26 16.92
N ILE A 59 -28.33 -2.75 15.72
CA ILE A 59 -27.05 -3.02 15.06
C ILE A 59 -25.88 -2.43 15.85
N LYS A 60 -26.01 -1.19 16.37
CA LYS A 60 -24.99 -0.59 17.26
C LYS A 60 -24.70 -1.49 18.46
N GLY A 61 -25.75 -1.95 19.15
CA GLY A 61 -25.63 -2.85 20.29
C GLY A 61 -24.96 -4.18 19.96
N LYS A 62 -25.32 -4.80 18.81
CA LYS A 62 -24.68 -6.04 18.34
C LYS A 62 -23.19 -5.84 18.04
N ILE A 63 -22.83 -4.73 17.39
CA ILE A 63 -21.42 -4.40 17.11
C ILE A 63 -20.65 -4.26 18.43
N ASP A 64 -21.18 -3.53 19.42
CA ASP A 64 -20.51 -3.37 20.72
C ASP A 64 -20.28 -4.71 21.43
N VAL A 65 -21.26 -5.63 21.40
CA VAL A 65 -21.08 -6.98 21.98
C VAL A 65 -20.00 -7.77 21.22
N LEU A 66 -20.03 -7.75 19.89
CA LEU A 66 -19.05 -8.45 19.07
C LEU A 66 -17.62 -7.92 19.27
N LEU A 67 -17.44 -6.60 19.39
CA LEU A 67 -16.14 -5.99 19.64
C LEU A 67 -15.52 -6.46 20.97
N ASN A 68 -16.35 -6.72 21.98
CA ASN A 68 -15.90 -7.23 23.29
C ASN A 68 -15.64 -8.74 23.28
N MET A 69 -16.38 -9.50 22.47
CA MET A 69 -16.22 -10.95 22.38
C MET A 69 -15.03 -11.37 21.50
N ILE A 70 -14.85 -10.72 20.35
CA ILE A 70 -13.79 -11.09 19.39
C ILE A 70 -12.41 -10.80 20.02
N PRO A 71 -11.44 -11.74 20.04
CA PRO A 71 -10.12 -11.51 20.64
C PRO A 71 -9.40 -10.31 20.04
N SER A 72 -8.77 -9.46 20.86
CA SER A 72 -8.17 -8.17 20.46
C SER A 72 -7.18 -8.26 19.30
N GLN A 73 -6.42 -9.34 19.21
CA GLN A 73 -5.43 -9.64 18.16
C GLN A 73 -6.02 -9.94 16.77
N ARG A 74 -7.34 -10.07 16.66
CA ARG A 74 -8.03 -10.38 15.39
C ARG A 74 -8.49 -9.11 14.70
N ARG A 75 -8.35 -9.08 13.38
CA ARG A 75 -8.80 -7.97 12.54
C ARG A 75 -10.33 -8.03 12.39
N ILE A 76 -10.95 -6.87 12.52
CA ILE A 76 -12.40 -6.71 12.38
C ILE A 76 -12.67 -5.77 11.21
N ILE A 77 -13.49 -6.20 10.26
CA ILE A 77 -13.90 -5.42 9.11
C ILE A 77 -15.40 -5.14 9.23
N ILE A 78 -15.82 -3.88 9.25
CA ILE A 78 -17.21 -3.48 9.44
C ILE A 78 -17.70 -2.74 8.20
N PHE A 79 -18.85 -3.15 7.68
CA PHE A 79 -19.52 -2.44 6.59
C PHE A 79 -20.35 -1.27 7.11
N THR A 80 -20.34 -0.16 6.38
CA THR A 80 -21.31 0.94 6.57
C THR A 80 -22.73 0.48 6.24
N LEU A 81 -23.73 1.20 6.75
CA LEU A 81 -25.11 1.04 6.30
C LEU A 81 -25.28 1.66 4.92
N ASN A 82 -26.00 0.96 4.05
CA ASN A 82 -26.30 1.44 2.71
C ASN A 82 -27.38 2.54 2.76
N GLU A 83 -27.05 3.70 2.22
CA GLU A 83 -27.87 4.90 2.17
C GLU A 83 -28.85 4.91 0.98
N ASN A 84 -28.66 4.01 0.00
CA ASN A 84 -29.45 3.97 -1.24
C ASN A 84 -30.83 3.33 -1.08
N TYR A 85 -31.19 2.90 0.13
CA TYR A 85 -32.44 2.17 0.40
C TYR A 85 -33.59 3.06 0.88
N ASN A 86 -33.37 4.37 1.02
CA ASN A 86 -34.33 5.23 1.71
C ASN A 86 -35.39 5.80 0.77
N LEU A 87 -36.65 5.57 1.17
CA LEU A 87 -37.81 6.31 0.71
C LEU A 87 -38.29 7.14 1.90
N ASP A 88 -37.76 8.36 2.03
CA ASP A 88 -38.29 9.31 3.02
C ASP A 88 -39.68 9.76 2.54
N TRP A 89 -40.72 9.38 3.28
CA TRP A 89 -42.12 9.77 2.97
C TRP A 89 -42.37 11.26 3.16
N ASP A 90 -41.54 11.92 3.97
CA ASP A 90 -41.64 13.34 4.30
C ASP A 90 -40.29 14.02 4.12
N THR A 91 -40.24 14.99 3.20
CA THR A 91 -39.03 15.79 2.91
C THR A 91 -38.48 16.56 4.13
N GLY A 92 -39.29 16.76 5.18
CA GLY A 92 -38.90 17.42 6.43
C GLY A 92 -38.32 16.49 7.51
N LEU A 93 -38.59 15.19 7.45
CA LEU A 93 -38.14 14.18 8.42
C LEU A 93 -37.08 13.27 7.78
N ARG A 94 -35.88 13.83 7.55
CA ARG A 94 -34.68 13.06 7.16
C ARG A 94 -34.14 12.19 8.31
N GLY A 95 -35.01 11.62 9.15
CA GLY A 95 -34.63 10.92 10.37
C GLY A 95 -33.77 9.69 10.08
N THR A 96 -34.22 8.81 9.19
CA THR A 96 -33.50 7.57 8.85
C THR A 96 -32.20 7.85 8.11
N LEU A 97 -32.22 8.65 7.04
CA LEU A 97 -30.98 8.97 6.30
C LEU A 97 -29.97 9.70 7.19
N SER A 98 -30.43 10.60 8.06
CA SER A 98 -29.54 11.26 9.03
C SER A 98 -28.96 10.27 10.03
N ALA A 99 -29.76 9.34 10.56
CA ALA A 99 -29.29 8.33 11.50
C ALA A 99 -28.31 7.35 10.86
N GLN A 100 -28.51 6.96 9.59
CA GLN A 100 -27.54 6.15 8.85
C GLN A 100 -26.23 6.91 8.60
N LYS A 101 -26.31 8.19 8.23
CA LYS A 101 -25.13 9.04 8.08
C LYS A 101 -24.40 9.19 9.40
N GLU A 102 -25.12 9.42 10.50
CA GLU A 102 -24.54 9.48 11.85
C GLU A 102 -23.87 8.16 12.24
N PHE A 103 -24.51 7.03 11.94
CA PHE A 103 -23.92 5.71 12.13
C PHE A 103 -22.61 5.56 11.33
N ASN A 104 -22.63 5.92 10.04
CA ASN A 104 -21.50 5.78 9.13
C ASN A 104 -20.35 6.75 9.46
N SER A 105 -20.64 8.00 9.80
CA SER A 105 -19.64 9.07 9.93
C SER A 105 -19.23 9.39 11.37
N LEU A 106 -20.04 9.02 12.38
CA LEU A 106 -19.71 9.26 13.80
C LEU A 106 -19.53 7.95 14.57
N PHE A 107 -20.52 7.06 14.56
CA PHE A 107 -20.47 5.85 15.38
C PHE A 107 -19.32 4.93 14.93
N LEU A 108 -19.29 4.50 13.66
CA LEU A 108 -18.26 3.58 13.17
C LEU A 108 -16.83 4.13 13.34
N PRO A 109 -16.52 5.40 13.00
CA PRO A 109 -15.19 5.96 13.27
C PRO A 109 -14.83 6.00 14.75
N SER A 110 -15.80 6.26 15.65
CA SER A 110 -15.55 6.30 17.11
C SER A 110 -15.07 4.97 17.69
N LEU A 111 -15.37 3.85 17.02
CA LEU A 111 -14.93 2.51 17.45
C LEU A 111 -13.41 2.35 17.38
N HIS A 112 -12.72 3.09 16.50
CA HIS A 112 -11.25 3.05 16.42
C HIS A 112 -10.58 3.50 17.71
N SER A 113 -11.18 4.45 18.44
CA SER A 113 -10.67 4.90 19.74
C SER A 113 -10.80 3.82 20.81
N ARG A 114 -11.70 2.84 20.63
CA ARG A 114 -11.93 1.73 21.57
C ARG A 114 -11.05 0.52 21.25
N ARG A 115 -10.74 0.28 19.98
CA ARG A 115 -9.98 -0.88 19.54
C ARG A 115 -9.19 -0.59 18.26
N GLN A 116 -7.88 -0.75 18.36
CA GLN A 116 -6.98 -0.77 17.20
C GLN A 116 -7.25 -2.03 16.34
N GLY A 117 -7.10 -1.92 15.02
CA GLY A 117 -7.34 -3.04 14.09
C GLY A 117 -8.75 -3.14 13.49
N ILE A 118 -9.67 -2.22 13.83
CA ILE A 118 -10.95 -2.08 13.12
C ILE A 118 -10.70 -1.46 11.74
N LYS A 119 -11.35 -2.03 10.72
CA LYS A 119 -11.31 -1.59 9.32
C LYS A 119 -12.74 -1.32 8.86
N LEU A 120 -12.95 -0.22 8.16
CA LEU A 120 -14.28 0.14 7.66
C LEU A 120 -14.33 -0.04 6.15
N ILE A 121 -15.43 -0.59 5.66
CA ILE A 121 -15.74 -0.67 4.23
C ILE A 121 -17.01 0.12 3.99
N ASP A 122 -16.92 1.15 3.17
CA ASP A 122 -18.09 1.92 2.78
C ASP A 122 -18.84 1.25 1.63
N ILE A 123 -19.93 0.56 1.95
CA ILE A 123 -20.78 -0.12 0.95
C ILE A 123 -21.37 0.86 -0.06
N ASN A 124 -21.50 2.15 0.29
CA ASN A 124 -22.02 3.18 -0.59
C ASN A 124 -21.04 3.54 -1.73
N SER A 125 -19.77 3.14 -1.61
CA SER A 125 -18.79 3.23 -2.70
C SER A 125 -18.98 2.15 -3.78
N PHE A 126 -19.80 1.13 -3.53
CA PHE A 126 -20.16 0.14 -4.54
C PHE A 126 -21.17 0.74 -5.52
N GLN A 127 -20.68 1.16 -6.68
CA GLN A 127 -21.49 1.71 -7.78
C GLN A 127 -21.47 0.73 -8.96
N PRO A 128 -22.51 -0.12 -9.11
CA PRO A 128 -22.57 -1.06 -10.23
C PRO A 128 -22.65 -0.32 -11.57
N GLU A 129 -21.95 -0.83 -12.59
CA GLU A 129 -21.91 -0.20 -13.93
C GLU A 129 -23.26 -0.32 -14.66
N GLN A 130 -24.07 -1.31 -14.28
CA GLN A 130 -25.35 -1.62 -14.91
C GLN A 130 -26.50 -0.80 -14.30
N LYS A 131 -27.49 -0.44 -15.14
CA LYS A 131 -28.82 0.07 -14.71
C LYS A 131 -29.69 -1.01 -14.04
N VAL A 132 -29.09 -1.88 -13.23
CA VAL A 132 -29.77 -2.90 -12.45
C VAL A 132 -30.07 -2.32 -11.09
N SER A 133 -31.30 -2.49 -10.60
CA SER A 133 -31.65 -2.03 -9.26
C SER A 133 -30.78 -2.74 -8.21
N SER A 134 -30.33 -1.97 -7.21
CA SER A 134 -29.50 -2.50 -6.11
C SER A 134 -30.19 -3.63 -5.35
N ILE A 135 -31.52 -3.60 -5.26
CA ILE A 135 -32.36 -4.66 -4.67
C ILE A 135 -33.27 -5.23 -5.76
N ASP A 136 -33.38 -6.56 -5.79
CA ASP A 136 -34.46 -7.27 -6.48
C ASP A 136 -35.49 -7.71 -5.44
N TRP A 137 -36.65 -7.04 -5.42
CA TRP A 137 -37.69 -7.28 -4.42
C TRP A 137 -38.22 -8.72 -4.43
N LYS A 138 -38.20 -9.40 -5.57
CA LYS A 138 -38.59 -10.82 -5.63
C LYS A 138 -37.64 -11.67 -4.79
N PHE A 139 -36.33 -11.49 -4.98
CA PHE A 139 -35.33 -12.22 -4.19
C PHE A 139 -35.27 -11.77 -2.73
N PHE A 140 -35.56 -10.49 -2.46
CA PHE A 140 -35.68 -9.98 -1.10
C PHE A 140 -36.81 -10.69 -0.33
N PHE A 141 -38.02 -10.79 -0.89
CA PHE A 141 -39.13 -11.44 -0.18
C PHE A 141 -39.02 -12.98 -0.12
N ILE A 142 -38.43 -13.62 -1.13
CA ILE A 142 -38.28 -15.08 -1.15
C ILE A 142 -37.12 -15.54 -0.25
N SER A 143 -36.03 -14.77 -0.19
CA SER A 143 -34.77 -15.24 0.39
C SER A 143 -34.02 -14.18 1.19
N GLN A 144 -34.60 -13.02 1.50
CA GLN A 144 -33.95 -11.95 2.26
C GLN A 144 -32.61 -11.49 1.65
N MET A 145 -32.50 -11.50 0.31
CA MET A 145 -31.31 -11.04 -0.40
C MET A 145 -31.33 -9.51 -0.52
N ILE A 146 -30.35 -8.84 0.08
CA ILE A 146 -30.33 -7.36 0.18
C ILE A 146 -29.54 -6.67 -0.94
N ILE A 147 -28.80 -7.44 -1.74
CA ILE A 147 -28.15 -6.99 -2.98
C ILE A 147 -28.67 -7.84 -4.13
N ASN A 148 -28.95 -7.24 -5.28
CA ASN A 148 -29.40 -7.98 -6.45
C ASN A 148 -28.39 -9.08 -6.83
N PRO A 149 -28.79 -10.37 -6.94
CA PRO A 149 -27.87 -11.46 -7.26
C PRO A 149 -27.11 -11.28 -8.57
N ARG A 150 -27.66 -10.51 -9.51
CA ARG A 150 -26.99 -10.16 -10.78
C ARG A 150 -25.73 -9.31 -10.57
N LEU A 151 -25.64 -8.59 -9.45
CA LEU A 151 -24.50 -7.75 -9.08
C LEU A 151 -23.43 -8.52 -8.30
N SER A 152 -23.59 -9.83 -8.07
CA SER A 152 -22.68 -10.63 -7.25
C SER A 152 -21.22 -10.60 -7.73
N ASN A 153 -20.99 -10.69 -9.04
CA ASN A 153 -19.64 -10.65 -9.60
C ASN A 153 -18.99 -9.26 -9.46
N GLU A 154 -19.75 -8.19 -9.73
CA GLU A 154 -19.30 -6.81 -9.55
C GLU A 154 -19.00 -6.52 -8.07
N PHE A 155 -19.88 -6.97 -7.16
CA PHE A 155 -19.66 -6.84 -5.72
C PHE A 155 -18.40 -7.58 -5.26
N ARG A 156 -18.19 -8.83 -5.71
CA ARG A 156 -16.97 -9.60 -5.37
C ARG A 156 -15.71 -8.89 -5.86
N HIS A 157 -15.74 -8.35 -7.07
CA HIS A 157 -14.62 -7.60 -7.62
C HIS A 157 -14.34 -6.34 -6.79
N TRP A 158 -15.37 -5.52 -6.53
CA TRP A 158 -15.27 -4.33 -5.68
C TRP A 158 -14.79 -4.66 -4.26
N PHE A 159 -15.34 -5.70 -3.63
CA PHE A 159 -14.95 -6.10 -2.28
C PHE A 159 -13.49 -6.56 -2.21
N ASN A 160 -13.00 -7.28 -3.23
CA ASN A 160 -11.58 -7.64 -3.33
C ASN A 160 -10.67 -6.40 -3.45
N ILE A 161 -11.11 -5.35 -4.13
CA ILE A 161 -10.39 -4.06 -4.17
C ILE A 161 -10.32 -3.46 -2.77
N GLN A 162 -11.42 -3.44 -2.01
CA GLN A 162 -11.45 -2.94 -0.64
C GLN A 162 -10.51 -3.75 0.28
N LEU A 163 -10.50 -5.08 0.16
CA LEU A 163 -9.59 -5.95 0.92
C LEU A 163 -8.13 -5.68 0.55
N ASN A 164 -7.82 -5.51 -0.73
CA ASN A 164 -6.47 -5.14 -1.17
C ASN A 164 -6.02 -3.80 -0.57
N ALA A 165 -6.92 -2.82 -0.48
CA ALA A 165 -6.64 -1.53 0.15
C ALA A 165 -6.34 -1.68 1.66
N ILE A 166 -7.17 -2.45 2.37
CA ILE A 166 -6.97 -2.78 3.81
C ILE A 166 -5.65 -3.53 4.04
N GLU A 167 -5.30 -4.43 3.12
CA GLU A 167 -4.04 -5.19 3.15
C GLU A 167 -2.84 -4.41 2.59
N LEU A 168 -3.04 -3.14 2.22
CA LEU A 168 -2.02 -2.24 1.69
C LEU A 168 -1.35 -2.76 0.39
N LYS A 169 -2.05 -3.59 -0.36
CA LYS A 169 -1.65 -4.17 -1.66
C LYS A 169 -1.96 -3.20 -2.82
N ARG A 170 -1.49 -1.96 -2.73
CA ARG A 170 -1.64 -0.95 -3.79
C ARG A 170 -0.48 -0.97 -4.78
N LYS A 171 -0.74 -0.53 -6.01
CA LYS A 171 0.31 -0.13 -6.96
C LYS A 171 0.98 1.15 -6.46
N LYS A 172 2.24 1.32 -6.84
CA LYS A 172 3.12 2.38 -6.33
C LYS A 172 3.47 3.40 -7.39
N CYS A 173 3.50 2.99 -8.66
CA CYS A 173 3.96 3.83 -9.76
C CYS A 173 2.96 3.82 -10.92
N LEU A 174 2.72 5.01 -11.46
CA LEU A 174 2.00 5.25 -12.69
C LEU A 174 3.02 5.65 -13.76
N VAL A 175 3.18 4.80 -14.76
CA VAL A 175 4.01 5.05 -15.93
C VAL A 175 3.10 5.54 -17.05
N LEU A 176 3.44 6.69 -17.63
CA LEU A 176 2.61 7.39 -18.60
C LEU A 176 3.35 7.50 -19.93
N ASP A 177 2.65 7.21 -21.01
CA ASP A 177 2.99 7.73 -22.33
C ASP A 177 2.71 9.25 -22.42
N CYS A 178 3.23 9.92 -23.45
CA CYS A 178 3.04 11.36 -23.64
C CYS A 178 2.00 11.69 -24.71
N ASP A 179 2.32 11.45 -25.98
CA ASP A 179 1.46 11.83 -27.11
C ASP A 179 0.14 11.07 -27.09
N ASN A 180 -0.97 11.77 -27.41
CA ASN A 180 -2.34 11.26 -27.31
C ASN A 180 -2.78 10.71 -25.92
N THR A 181 -1.90 10.74 -24.93
CA THR A 181 -2.13 10.26 -23.56
C THR A 181 -2.23 11.42 -22.56
N LEU A 182 -1.22 12.29 -22.51
CA LEU A 182 -1.17 13.48 -21.63
C LEU A 182 -1.64 14.76 -22.32
N TRP A 183 -1.66 14.76 -23.63
CA TRP A 183 -2.20 15.79 -24.53
C TRP A 183 -2.66 15.10 -25.82
N GLY A 184 -3.49 15.75 -26.62
CA GLY A 184 -3.82 15.25 -27.96
C GLY A 184 -2.82 15.74 -29.01
N GLY A 185 -2.53 14.92 -30.01
CA GLY A 185 -1.54 15.23 -31.05
C GLY A 185 -0.15 14.68 -30.73
N VAL A 186 0.78 14.93 -31.66
CA VAL A 186 2.16 14.42 -31.62
C VAL A 186 3.10 15.61 -31.51
N VAL A 187 3.77 15.77 -30.37
CA VAL A 187 4.56 16.98 -30.09
C VAL A 187 5.68 17.22 -31.11
N GLY A 188 6.31 16.15 -31.61
CA GLY A 188 7.37 16.26 -32.62
C GLY A 188 6.88 16.78 -33.98
N GLU A 189 5.58 16.72 -34.25
CA GLU A 189 4.96 17.19 -35.50
C GLU A 189 4.25 18.53 -35.30
N ASP A 190 3.45 18.64 -34.24
CA ASP A 190 2.59 19.79 -33.96
C ASP A 190 3.31 20.91 -33.18
N GLY A 191 4.43 20.59 -32.53
CA GLY A 191 5.14 21.49 -31.63
C GLY A 191 4.41 21.74 -30.31
N PRO A 192 5.05 22.42 -29.35
CA PRO A 192 4.54 22.58 -27.98
C PRO A 192 3.24 23.40 -27.87
N HIS A 193 2.94 24.24 -28.88
CA HIS A 193 1.72 25.05 -28.96
C HIS A 193 0.63 24.46 -29.87
N GLY A 194 0.97 23.48 -30.72
CA GLY A 194 0.02 22.83 -31.63
C GLY A 194 -0.71 21.63 -31.01
N ILE A 195 -0.11 21.02 -29.97
CA ILE A 195 -0.76 19.95 -29.21
C ILE A 195 -2.06 20.41 -28.55
N GLN A 196 -3.02 19.51 -28.46
CA GLN A 196 -4.33 19.73 -27.86
C GLN A 196 -4.21 19.66 -26.34
N LEU A 197 -3.85 20.79 -25.73
CA LEU A 197 -3.77 20.97 -24.29
C LEU A 197 -4.16 22.42 -23.95
N GLY A 198 -5.36 22.62 -23.40
CA GLY A 198 -5.95 23.96 -23.27
C GLY A 198 -7.28 23.99 -22.52
N GLU A 199 -7.97 25.13 -22.60
CA GLU A 199 -9.26 25.34 -21.94
C GLU A 199 -10.46 24.83 -22.74
N ASP A 200 -10.28 24.57 -24.04
CA ASP A 200 -11.32 24.13 -24.96
C ASP A 200 -11.25 22.64 -25.27
N TYR A 201 -12.37 22.06 -25.72
CA TYR A 201 -12.42 20.66 -26.16
C TYR A 201 -11.62 20.46 -27.46
N PRO A 202 -10.81 19.37 -27.59
CA PRO A 202 -10.61 18.28 -26.62
C PRO A 202 -9.50 18.52 -25.58
N GLY A 203 -8.70 19.59 -25.70
CA GLY A 203 -7.58 19.91 -24.81
C GLY A 203 -7.94 20.00 -23.33
N LEU A 204 -9.16 20.49 -23.02
CA LEU A 204 -9.68 20.55 -21.65
C LEU A 204 -9.73 19.17 -20.98
N CYS A 205 -10.04 18.11 -21.74
CA CYS A 205 -10.07 16.76 -21.19
C CYS A 205 -8.70 16.31 -20.71
N PHE A 206 -7.65 16.57 -21.50
CA PHE A 206 -6.27 16.25 -21.15
C PHE A 206 -5.77 17.11 -19.98
N LYS A 207 -6.08 18.41 -19.96
CA LYS A 207 -5.75 19.29 -18.83
C LYS A 207 -6.34 18.78 -17.52
N ARG A 208 -7.64 18.43 -17.50
CA ARG A 208 -8.31 17.85 -16.32
C ARG A 208 -7.72 16.50 -15.92
N PHE A 209 -7.31 15.69 -16.89
CA PHE A 209 -6.62 14.43 -16.63
C PHE A 209 -5.25 14.66 -15.97
N GLN A 210 -4.47 15.64 -16.43
CA GLN A 210 -3.21 16.03 -15.79
C GLN A 210 -3.42 16.55 -14.36
N GLU A 211 -4.44 17.38 -14.10
CA GLU A 211 -4.78 17.85 -12.74
C GLU A 211 -4.97 16.68 -11.77
N LEU A 212 -5.71 15.64 -12.20
CA LEU A 212 -5.94 14.44 -11.40
C LEU A 212 -4.66 13.63 -11.17
N ILE A 213 -3.78 13.52 -12.18
CA ILE A 213 -2.48 12.86 -12.06
C ILE A 213 -1.56 13.62 -11.09
N VAL A 214 -1.55 14.96 -11.11
CA VAL A 214 -0.79 15.79 -10.16
C VAL A 214 -1.28 15.55 -8.73
N ILE A 215 -2.60 15.51 -8.52
CA ILE A 215 -3.19 15.17 -7.21
C ILE A 215 -2.77 13.75 -6.81
N LEU A 216 -2.73 12.79 -7.74
CA LEU A 216 -2.27 11.43 -7.48
C LEU A 216 -0.81 11.39 -7.02
N ALA A 217 0.06 12.19 -7.63
CA ALA A 217 1.45 12.34 -7.20
C ALA A 217 1.55 12.91 -5.77
N SER A 218 0.74 13.93 -5.44
CA SER A 218 0.69 14.49 -4.09
C SER A 218 0.24 13.49 -3.01
N ARG A 219 -0.43 12.40 -3.43
CA ARG A 219 -0.86 11.27 -2.59
C ARG A 219 0.20 10.16 -2.49
N GLY A 220 1.41 10.42 -2.98
CA GLY A 220 2.58 9.56 -2.87
C GLY A 220 2.68 8.46 -3.92
N VAL A 221 1.95 8.58 -5.04
CA VAL A 221 2.14 7.73 -6.23
C VAL A 221 3.31 8.26 -7.05
N ILE A 222 4.18 7.37 -7.48
CA ILE A 222 5.36 7.71 -8.28
C ILE A 222 4.93 7.91 -9.72
N LEU A 223 5.24 9.05 -10.32
CA LEU A 223 5.02 9.24 -11.75
C LEU A 223 6.31 8.98 -12.52
N ALA A 224 6.19 8.22 -13.60
CA ALA A 224 7.26 8.02 -14.55
C ALA A 224 6.76 8.20 -15.98
N LEU A 225 7.64 8.58 -16.90
CA LEU A 225 7.32 8.66 -18.32
C LEU A 225 8.00 7.55 -19.10
N CYS A 226 7.26 6.91 -20.00
CA CYS A 226 7.78 5.96 -20.97
C CYS A 226 7.12 6.25 -22.31
N SER A 227 7.77 7.09 -23.12
CA SER A 227 7.21 7.60 -24.36
C SER A 227 8.23 7.58 -25.49
N LYS A 228 7.73 7.41 -26.72
CA LYS A 228 8.54 7.45 -27.94
C LYS A 228 8.62 8.88 -28.46
N ASN A 229 9.39 9.71 -27.77
CA ASN A 229 9.64 11.10 -28.11
C ASN A 229 11.13 11.43 -28.03
N ASN A 230 11.53 12.53 -28.66
CA ASN A 230 12.79 13.18 -28.28
C ASN A 230 12.59 13.91 -26.96
N GLU A 231 13.58 13.85 -26.07
CA GLU A 231 13.53 14.54 -24.76
C GLU A 231 13.23 16.03 -24.89
N GLN A 232 13.87 16.70 -25.85
CA GLN A 232 13.77 18.13 -26.02
C GLN A 232 12.33 18.57 -26.35
N ASP A 233 11.62 17.84 -27.20
CA ASP A 233 10.24 18.18 -27.59
C ASP A 233 9.29 18.16 -26.37
N VAL A 234 9.46 17.18 -25.48
CA VAL A 234 8.68 17.08 -24.24
C VAL A 234 9.07 18.17 -23.24
N PHE A 235 10.36 18.51 -23.14
CA PHE A 235 10.81 19.59 -22.26
C PHE A 235 10.28 20.95 -22.72
N GLU A 236 10.23 21.19 -24.03
CA GLU A 236 9.62 22.40 -24.59
C GLU A 236 8.14 22.53 -24.24
N VAL A 237 7.38 21.43 -24.21
CA VAL A 237 6.00 21.46 -23.70
C VAL A 237 5.96 21.89 -22.25
N TRP A 238 6.86 21.39 -21.41
CA TRP A 238 6.90 21.74 -19.98
C TRP A 238 7.26 23.20 -19.73
N GLU A 239 8.14 23.77 -20.56
CA GLU A 239 8.63 25.15 -20.41
C GLU A 239 7.70 26.19 -21.07
N MET A 240 7.17 25.87 -22.25
CA MET A 240 6.49 26.84 -23.10
C MET A 240 4.95 26.75 -23.04
N ASN A 241 4.38 25.56 -22.81
CA ASN A 241 2.93 25.39 -22.80
C ASN A 241 2.35 25.69 -21.42
N ARG A 242 1.71 26.86 -21.27
CA ARG A 242 1.10 27.32 -20.00
C ARG A 242 -0.03 26.43 -19.48
N ASN A 243 -0.64 25.62 -20.34
CA ASN A 243 -1.71 24.71 -19.95
C ASN A 243 -1.19 23.36 -19.43
N ASN A 244 0.12 23.10 -19.60
CA ASN A 244 0.76 21.90 -19.08
C ASN A 244 0.99 22.02 -17.58
N LEU A 245 0.56 21.00 -16.84
CA LEU A 245 0.63 20.95 -15.38
C LEU A 245 1.66 19.92 -14.91
N LEU A 246 1.85 18.85 -15.68
CA LEU A 246 2.87 17.85 -15.40
C LEU A 246 4.23 18.32 -15.92
N ASN A 247 5.11 18.68 -14.99
CA ASN A 247 6.47 19.11 -15.29
C ASN A 247 7.49 18.21 -14.59
N ARG A 248 8.77 18.52 -14.78
CA ARG A 248 9.91 17.80 -14.20
C ARG A 248 9.82 17.61 -12.68
N GLU A 249 9.13 18.49 -11.95
CA GLU A 249 8.99 18.36 -10.50
C GLU A 249 8.07 17.21 -10.06
N HIS A 250 7.18 16.76 -10.95
CA HIS A 250 6.22 15.69 -10.68
C HIS A 250 6.74 14.33 -11.14
N ILE A 251 7.64 14.29 -12.13
CA ILE A 251 8.15 13.08 -12.76
C ILE A 251 9.42 12.61 -12.05
N SER A 252 9.40 11.37 -11.54
CA SER A 252 10.54 10.79 -10.82
C SER A 252 11.62 10.22 -11.75
N VAL A 253 11.19 9.56 -12.82
CA VAL A 253 12.05 8.94 -13.84
C VAL A 253 11.35 9.06 -15.20
N TYR A 254 12.11 9.28 -16.27
CA TYR A 254 11.57 9.23 -17.63
C TYR A 254 12.46 8.38 -18.55
N ARG A 255 11.84 7.82 -19.57
CA ARG A 255 12.45 7.21 -20.75
C ARG A 255 11.74 7.80 -21.96
N LEU A 256 12.36 8.83 -22.54
CA LEU A 256 11.89 9.53 -23.73
C LEU A 256 12.88 9.20 -24.85
N ASN A 257 12.68 8.06 -25.48
CA ASN A 257 13.58 7.54 -26.50
C ASN A 257 12.81 6.56 -27.41
N TRP A 258 13.50 6.04 -28.42
CA TRP A 258 12.90 5.14 -29.42
C TRP A 258 13.08 3.65 -29.08
N GLU A 259 13.54 3.33 -27.87
CA GLU A 259 13.61 1.93 -27.41
C GLU A 259 12.21 1.37 -27.12
N ASP A 260 12.10 0.04 -27.06
CA ASP A 260 10.80 -0.59 -26.81
C ASP A 260 10.29 -0.29 -25.38
N LYS A 261 8.99 -0.02 -25.24
CA LYS A 261 8.41 0.42 -23.97
C LYS A 261 8.52 -0.63 -22.87
N ALA A 262 8.54 -1.92 -23.20
CA ALA A 262 8.72 -2.97 -22.21
C ALA A 262 10.14 -2.94 -21.60
N SER A 263 11.19 -2.82 -22.42
CA SER A 263 12.56 -2.65 -21.93
C SER A 263 12.69 -1.37 -21.09
N ASN A 264 12.11 -0.27 -21.53
CA ASN A 264 12.12 1.00 -20.80
C ASN A 264 11.40 0.90 -19.45
N ILE A 265 10.21 0.30 -19.37
CA ILE A 265 9.48 0.08 -18.11
C ILE A 265 10.29 -0.79 -17.15
N LYS A 266 10.98 -1.82 -17.66
CA LYS A 266 11.89 -2.64 -16.84
C LYS A 266 13.05 -1.81 -16.29
N ALA A 267 13.67 -0.97 -17.10
CA ALA A 267 14.73 -0.07 -16.65
C ALA A 267 14.22 0.95 -15.60
N ILE A 268 13.00 1.48 -15.78
CA ILE A 268 12.34 2.36 -14.79
C ILE A 268 12.11 1.60 -13.48
N SER A 269 11.69 0.34 -13.55
CA SER A 269 11.47 -0.52 -12.37
C SER A 269 12.75 -0.78 -11.59
N GLU A 270 13.85 -1.03 -12.30
CA GLU A 270 15.18 -1.20 -11.72
C GLU A 270 15.71 0.10 -11.10
N GLU A 271 15.58 1.23 -11.79
CA GLU A 271 16.02 2.55 -11.30
C GLU A 271 15.23 3.01 -10.07
N LEU A 272 13.91 2.82 -10.06
CA LEU A 272 13.05 3.13 -8.92
C LEU A 272 13.16 2.10 -7.78
N ASN A 273 13.82 0.97 -8.03
CA ASN A 273 13.90 -0.17 -7.12
C ASN A 273 12.52 -0.59 -6.58
N ILE A 274 11.55 -0.75 -7.49
CA ILE A 274 10.21 -1.29 -7.20
C ILE A 274 9.90 -2.42 -8.16
N GLY A 275 9.14 -3.43 -7.72
CA GLY A 275 8.74 -4.54 -8.60
C GLY A 275 7.77 -4.10 -9.70
N LEU A 276 7.85 -4.74 -10.87
CA LEU A 276 6.92 -4.55 -12.00
C LEU A 276 5.45 -4.70 -11.60
N ASP A 277 5.17 -5.62 -10.66
CA ASP A 277 3.83 -5.83 -10.10
C ASP A 277 3.30 -4.64 -9.27
N SER A 278 4.11 -3.61 -9.05
CA SER A 278 3.72 -2.35 -8.42
C SER A 278 3.48 -1.22 -9.43
N MET A 279 3.52 -1.50 -10.73
CA MET A 279 3.36 -0.49 -11.79
C MET A 279 2.02 -0.60 -12.51
N VAL A 280 1.51 0.54 -12.93
CA VAL A 280 0.41 0.69 -13.89
C VAL A 280 0.95 1.49 -15.07
N PHE A 281 0.80 0.99 -16.28
CA PHE A 281 1.20 1.66 -17.52
C PHE A 281 -0.03 2.13 -18.30
N ILE A 282 -0.05 3.40 -18.66
CA ILE A 282 -1.14 4.04 -19.43
C ILE A 282 -0.56 4.56 -20.75
N ASP A 283 -1.20 4.16 -21.84
CA ASP A 283 -0.80 4.45 -23.22
C ASP A 283 -2.03 4.40 -24.11
N ASP A 284 -2.19 5.36 -25.02
CA ASP A 284 -3.31 5.42 -25.96
C ASP A 284 -3.21 4.35 -27.06
N ASN A 285 -2.00 3.93 -27.40
CA ASN A 285 -1.73 3.01 -28.50
C ASN A 285 -1.99 1.55 -28.09
N PRO A 286 -2.98 0.87 -28.70
CA PRO A 286 -3.28 -0.53 -28.38
C PRO A 286 -2.12 -1.48 -28.65
N VAL A 287 -1.27 -1.20 -29.65
CA VAL A 287 -0.13 -2.05 -30.00
C VAL A 287 0.93 -2.03 -28.91
N GLU A 288 1.26 -0.84 -28.38
CA GLU A 288 2.20 -0.68 -27.27
C GLU A 288 1.64 -1.30 -25.99
N ARG A 289 0.33 -1.12 -25.72
CA ARG A 289 -0.33 -1.78 -24.59
C ARG A 289 -0.23 -3.30 -24.66
N ASP A 290 -0.54 -3.90 -25.81
CA ASP A 290 -0.49 -5.36 -25.98
C ASP A 290 0.95 -5.88 -25.93
N TRP A 291 1.92 -5.13 -26.45
CA TRP A 291 3.34 -5.46 -26.34
C TRP A 291 3.80 -5.52 -24.88
N VAL A 292 3.45 -4.50 -24.08
CA VAL A 292 3.78 -4.47 -22.64
C VAL A 292 3.06 -5.59 -21.90
N LYS A 293 1.77 -5.83 -22.15
CA LYS A 293 1.02 -6.96 -21.55
C LYS A 293 1.70 -8.32 -21.83
N ALA A 294 2.20 -8.52 -23.06
CA ALA A 294 2.83 -9.77 -23.45
C ALA A 294 4.23 -9.96 -22.84
N LYS A 295 5.03 -8.88 -22.73
CA LYS A 295 6.41 -8.95 -22.24
C LYS A 295 6.52 -8.83 -20.73
N LEU A 296 5.63 -8.07 -20.09
CA LEU A 296 5.65 -7.76 -18.66
C LEU A 296 4.26 -8.05 -18.06
N PRO A 297 3.86 -9.32 -17.93
CA PRO A 297 2.53 -9.70 -17.44
C PRO A 297 2.24 -9.24 -16.01
N GLU A 298 3.26 -8.86 -15.24
CA GLU A 298 3.11 -8.28 -13.90
C GLU A 298 2.64 -6.82 -13.91
N VAL A 299 2.92 -6.07 -14.99
CA VAL A 299 2.53 -4.67 -15.14
C VAL A 299 1.05 -4.60 -15.48
N ILE A 300 0.31 -3.77 -14.76
CA ILE A 300 -1.10 -3.51 -15.09
C ILE A 300 -1.15 -2.54 -16.27
N VAL A 301 -1.86 -2.91 -17.32
CA VAL A 301 -2.05 -2.09 -18.51
C VAL A 301 -3.54 -1.92 -18.78
N PRO A 302 -4.19 -0.88 -18.22
CA PRO A 302 -5.61 -0.64 -18.40
C PRO A 302 -5.96 -0.30 -19.86
N ASP A 303 -7.18 -0.60 -20.29
CA ASP A 303 -7.65 -0.24 -21.63
C ASP A 303 -7.94 1.26 -21.69
N PHE A 304 -7.11 1.98 -22.46
CA PHE A 304 -7.23 3.43 -22.59
C PHE A 304 -8.50 3.82 -23.37
N PRO A 305 -9.22 4.87 -22.94
CA PRO A 305 -10.44 5.27 -23.61
C PRO A 305 -10.18 5.80 -25.02
N ALA A 306 -11.00 5.36 -25.99
CA ALA A 306 -10.92 5.83 -27.37
C ALA A 306 -11.31 7.32 -27.57
N ARG A 307 -11.91 7.97 -26.57
CA ARG A 307 -12.37 9.36 -26.67
C ARG A 307 -11.91 10.18 -25.46
N PRO A 308 -11.37 11.41 -25.65
CA PRO A 308 -10.81 12.21 -24.56
C PRO A 308 -11.78 12.50 -23.40
N TYR A 309 -13.07 12.68 -23.67
CA TYR A 309 -14.05 12.96 -22.61
C TYR A 309 -14.24 11.79 -21.62
N ASN A 310 -13.75 10.59 -21.94
CA ASN A 310 -13.76 9.44 -21.05
C ASN A 310 -12.48 9.34 -20.18
N LEU A 311 -11.51 10.25 -20.32
CA LEU A 311 -10.29 10.26 -19.50
C LEU A 311 -10.57 10.41 -18.01
N ILE A 312 -11.60 11.18 -17.64
CA ILE A 312 -11.96 11.40 -16.23
C ILE A 312 -12.59 10.14 -15.60
N PRO A 313 -13.63 9.51 -16.18
CA PRO A 313 -14.10 8.21 -15.71
C PRO A 313 -12.99 7.14 -15.69
N PHE A 314 -12.13 7.12 -16.71
CA PHE A 314 -10.99 6.21 -16.79
C PHE A 314 -10.01 6.40 -15.64
N PHE A 315 -9.64 7.65 -15.32
CA PHE A 315 -8.79 7.96 -14.17
C PHE A 315 -9.38 7.40 -12.88
N TRP A 316 -10.66 7.65 -12.62
CA TRP A 316 -11.31 7.18 -11.38
C TRP A 316 -11.35 5.66 -11.31
N LYS A 317 -11.58 4.98 -12.43
CA LYS A 317 -11.48 3.52 -12.51
C LYS A 317 -10.07 3.03 -12.12
N VAL A 318 -9.03 3.57 -12.75
CA VAL A 318 -7.64 3.22 -12.46
C VAL A 318 -7.26 3.53 -11.01
N TYR A 319 -7.66 4.70 -10.51
CA TYR A 319 -7.41 5.10 -9.12
C TYR A 319 -8.05 4.12 -8.15
N ASN A 320 -9.33 3.81 -8.33
CA ASN A 320 -10.11 2.94 -7.45
C ASN A 320 -9.59 1.50 -7.47
N GLU A 321 -9.19 0.98 -8.63
CA GLU A 321 -8.68 -0.39 -8.73
C GLU A 321 -7.27 -0.56 -8.17
N TYR A 322 -6.39 0.42 -8.36
CA TYR A 322 -4.94 0.21 -8.19
C TYR A 322 -4.27 1.08 -7.13
N PHE A 323 -4.82 2.26 -6.79
CA PHE A 323 -4.13 3.28 -6.00
C PHE A 323 -4.86 3.70 -4.71
N VAL A 324 -6.00 3.09 -4.39
CA VAL A 324 -6.76 3.39 -3.16
C VAL A 324 -5.90 3.21 -1.91
N VAL A 325 -6.08 4.14 -0.96
CA VAL A 325 -5.40 4.13 0.34
C VAL A 325 -6.44 4.37 1.42
N GLU A 326 -6.43 3.55 2.47
CA GLU A 326 -7.34 3.68 3.61
C GLU A 326 -7.02 4.91 4.48
N LYS A 327 -5.72 5.20 4.70
CA LYS A 327 -5.24 6.40 5.41
C LYS A 327 -3.98 6.95 4.77
N PHE A 328 -3.95 8.26 4.50
CA PHE A 328 -2.75 8.95 4.07
C PHE A 328 -1.81 9.14 5.27
N SER A 329 -0.63 8.51 5.22
CA SER A 329 0.43 8.82 6.17
C SER A 329 1.12 10.14 5.81
N GLU A 330 1.64 10.88 6.78
CA GLU A 330 2.49 12.06 6.55
C GLU A 330 3.72 11.75 5.67
N GLU A 331 4.17 10.49 5.68
CA GLU A 331 5.25 10.02 4.81
C GLU A 331 4.84 9.92 3.34
N ASP A 332 3.56 9.64 3.03
CA ASP A 332 3.08 9.62 1.65
C ASP A 332 3.08 11.03 1.03
N LYS A 333 2.87 12.07 1.83
CA LYS A 333 3.01 13.48 1.41
C LYS A 333 4.46 13.88 1.14
N ARG A 334 5.42 13.29 1.87
CA ARG A 334 6.87 13.54 1.72
C ARG A 334 7.52 12.73 0.59
N LYS A 335 6.80 11.82 -0.08
CA LYS A 335 7.37 11.02 -1.17
C LYS A 335 7.77 11.85 -2.38
N THR A 336 6.99 12.85 -2.76
CA THR A 336 7.29 13.71 -3.92
C THR A 336 8.60 14.50 -3.70
N SER A 337 8.85 15.02 -2.49
CA SER A 337 10.13 15.66 -2.15
C SER A 337 11.29 14.65 -2.11
N GLN A 338 11.06 13.44 -1.59
CA GLN A 338 12.08 12.38 -1.57
C GLN A 338 12.55 11.93 -2.97
N TYR A 339 11.69 12.00 -4.00
CA TYR A 339 12.11 11.68 -5.38
C TYR A 339 12.93 12.82 -6.02
N LYS A 340 12.62 14.09 -5.73
CA LYS A 340 13.50 15.22 -6.10
C LYS A 340 14.91 15.03 -5.53
N GLU A 341 14.98 14.63 -4.27
CA GLU A 341 16.25 14.33 -3.59
C GLU A 341 16.93 13.09 -4.21
N ASN A 342 16.20 12.03 -4.57
CA ASN A 342 16.78 10.85 -5.23
C ASN A 342 17.31 11.15 -6.63
N PHE A 343 16.63 12.01 -7.41
CA PHE A 343 17.15 12.47 -8.69
C PHE A 343 18.45 13.28 -8.52
N ALA A 344 18.46 14.23 -7.59
CA ALA A 344 19.67 14.99 -7.24
C ALA A 344 20.80 14.06 -6.73
N ARG A 345 20.48 13.02 -5.96
CA ARG A 345 21.42 11.98 -5.50
C ARG A 345 21.99 11.17 -6.67
N ASN A 346 21.17 10.80 -7.65
CA ASN A 346 21.60 10.05 -8.84
C ASN A 346 22.49 10.89 -9.76
N GLU A 347 22.16 12.17 -9.96
CA GLU A 347 23.03 13.11 -10.67
C GLU A 347 24.35 13.31 -9.93
N ALA A 348 24.31 13.52 -8.61
CA ALA A 348 25.53 13.65 -7.79
C ALA A 348 26.40 12.39 -7.84
N ARG A 349 25.80 11.19 -7.88
CA ARG A 349 26.54 9.91 -7.97
C ARG A 349 27.39 9.83 -9.24
N LYS A 350 26.96 10.42 -10.35
CA LYS A 350 27.73 10.44 -11.61
C LYS A 350 29.03 11.25 -11.50
N SER A 351 29.17 12.10 -10.48
CA SER A 351 30.33 12.97 -10.26
C SER A 351 31.42 12.37 -9.36
N PHE A 352 31.25 11.16 -8.83
CA PHE A 352 32.24 10.51 -7.95
C PHE A 352 32.83 9.24 -8.58
N ASN A 353 34.14 9.05 -8.41
CA ASN A 353 34.88 7.92 -9.01
C ASN A 353 34.88 6.66 -8.13
N GLY A 354 34.36 6.72 -6.89
CA GLY A 354 34.35 5.59 -5.95
C GLY A 354 33.15 5.58 -4.99
N MET A 355 32.70 4.37 -4.61
CA MET A 355 31.53 4.19 -3.76
C MET A 355 31.74 4.70 -2.33
N GLU A 356 32.93 4.51 -1.74
CA GLU A 356 33.23 5.00 -0.39
C GLU A 356 33.29 6.53 -0.33
N GLU A 357 33.87 7.17 -1.35
CA GLU A 357 33.93 8.63 -1.47
C GLU A 357 32.52 9.23 -1.59
N TYR A 358 31.66 8.59 -2.39
CA TYR A 358 30.25 8.94 -2.48
C TYR A 358 29.53 8.81 -1.13
N LEU A 359 29.67 7.67 -0.43
CA LEU A 359 29.02 7.44 0.87
C LEU A 359 29.49 8.42 1.95
N CYS A 360 30.78 8.74 1.99
CA CYS A 360 31.31 9.76 2.89
C CYS A 360 30.71 11.14 2.58
N SER A 361 30.53 11.47 1.30
CA SER A 361 29.93 12.74 0.88
C SER A 361 28.45 12.89 1.28
N LEU A 362 27.75 11.80 1.62
CA LEU A 362 26.32 11.84 1.97
C LEU A 362 26.07 12.36 3.40
N ASP A 363 27.10 12.40 4.26
CA ASP A 363 27.02 12.79 5.68
C ASP A 363 25.81 12.14 6.40
N MET A 364 25.76 10.81 6.38
CA MET A 364 24.60 10.06 6.86
C MET A 364 24.51 10.01 8.38
N SER A 365 23.32 10.31 8.91
CA SER A 365 22.97 10.05 10.30
C SER A 365 21.92 8.94 10.41
N ILE A 366 22.14 7.99 11.31
CA ILE A 366 21.27 6.84 11.56
C ILE A 366 20.78 6.93 12.99
N ASP A 367 19.48 7.12 13.18
CA ASP A 367 18.84 7.15 14.48
C ASP A 367 18.12 5.82 14.71
N ILE A 368 18.53 5.02 15.69
CA ILE A 368 17.97 3.71 16.00
C ILE A 368 17.07 3.82 17.24
N PHE A 369 15.84 3.31 17.12
CA PHE A 369 14.79 3.42 18.13
C PHE A 369 14.19 2.05 18.47
N ASN A 370 13.77 1.88 19.72
CA ASN A 370 12.85 0.79 20.07
C ASN A 370 11.46 1.04 19.50
N ALA A 371 10.69 -0.03 19.30
CA ALA A 371 9.29 0.08 18.95
C ALA A 371 8.51 0.78 20.08
N SER A 372 7.63 1.70 19.70
CA SER A 372 6.75 2.46 20.57
C SER A 372 5.40 2.67 19.87
N ASP A 373 4.40 3.15 20.61
CA ASP A 373 3.08 3.44 20.07
C ASP A 373 3.12 4.42 18.88
N SER A 374 4.15 5.28 18.79
CA SER A 374 4.30 6.25 17.70
C SER A 374 4.89 5.66 16.42
N ASN A 375 5.58 4.52 16.48
CA ASN A 375 6.28 3.93 15.33
C ASN A 375 5.82 2.50 14.98
N ILE A 376 5.04 1.83 15.83
CA ILE A 376 4.63 0.43 15.63
C ILE A 376 3.80 0.22 14.35
N ALA A 377 2.91 1.17 14.04
CA ALA A 377 2.14 1.19 12.79
C ALA A 377 3.06 1.24 11.56
N ARG A 378 4.16 1.99 11.66
CA ARG A 378 5.15 2.09 10.59
C ARG A 378 5.95 0.78 10.45
N ILE A 379 6.36 0.17 11.55
CA ILE A 379 7.07 -1.12 11.52
C ILE A 379 6.20 -2.20 10.89
N ALA A 380 4.93 -2.31 11.32
CA ALA A 380 3.95 -3.22 10.73
C ALA A 380 3.83 -2.99 9.22
N GLN A 381 3.63 -1.74 8.81
CA GLN A 381 3.56 -1.36 7.40
C GLN A 381 4.81 -1.79 6.60
N MET A 382 6.01 -1.64 7.16
CA MET A 382 7.24 -2.06 6.49
C MET A 382 7.32 -3.58 6.36
N THR A 383 6.91 -4.33 7.38
CA THR A 383 6.82 -5.80 7.27
C THR A 383 5.90 -6.21 6.12
N GLN A 384 4.79 -5.48 5.90
CA GLN A 384 3.84 -5.77 4.83
C GLN A 384 4.37 -5.39 3.43
N LYS A 385 5.06 -4.25 3.30
CA LYS A 385 5.39 -3.65 2.00
C LYS A 385 6.77 -4.01 1.45
N THR A 386 7.69 -4.46 2.30
CA THR A 386 9.08 -4.74 1.89
C THR A 386 9.23 -6.19 1.41
N ASN A 387 9.54 -6.34 0.12
CA ASN A 387 9.71 -7.63 -0.53
C ASN A 387 11.14 -7.89 -1.03
N GLN A 388 11.88 -6.87 -1.48
CA GLN A 388 13.21 -7.06 -2.09
C GLN A 388 14.31 -7.29 -1.06
N PHE A 389 14.35 -6.44 -0.03
CA PHE A 389 15.26 -6.60 1.11
C PHE A 389 14.48 -6.96 2.36
N ASN A 390 13.99 -8.20 2.37
CA ASN A 390 13.33 -8.79 3.53
C ASN A 390 13.77 -10.25 3.64
N LEU A 391 14.49 -10.56 4.72
CA LEU A 391 15.20 -11.84 4.84
C LEU A 391 14.25 -13.02 5.03
N THR A 392 13.10 -12.82 5.69
CA THR A 392 12.15 -13.90 5.99
C THR A 392 10.80 -13.70 5.29
N THR A 393 10.50 -12.49 4.83
CA THR A 393 9.20 -12.09 4.28
C THR A 393 8.00 -12.34 5.20
N LYS A 394 8.24 -12.54 6.50
CA LYS A 394 7.16 -12.60 7.50
C LYS A 394 6.41 -11.26 7.54
N ARG A 395 5.11 -11.34 7.75
CA ARG A 395 4.15 -10.23 7.64
C ARG A 395 3.48 -10.09 9.00
N TYR A 396 3.67 -8.95 9.65
CA TYR A 396 3.14 -8.70 10.99
C TYR A 396 2.15 -7.55 10.98
N THR A 397 1.06 -7.71 11.74
CA THR A 397 0.17 -6.60 12.08
C THR A 397 0.68 -5.85 13.31
N GLU A 398 0.11 -4.68 13.59
CA GLU A 398 0.44 -3.89 14.78
C GLU A 398 0.25 -4.73 16.05
N GLU A 399 -0.87 -5.45 16.13
CA GLU A 399 -1.23 -6.29 17.28
C GLU A 399 -0.24 -7.44 17.48
N GLN A 400 0.20 -8.08 16.39
CA GLN A 400 1.18 -9.16 16.46
C GLN A 400 2.54 -8.65 16.97
N LEU A 401 2.97 -7.46 16.55
CA LEU A 401 4.19 -6.84 17.04
C LEU A 401 4.08 -6.50 18.53
N THR A 402 2.93 -5.95 18.97
CA THR A 402 2.68 -5.65 20.39
C THR A 402 2.74 -6.91 21.24
N VAL A 403 2.13 -8.01 20.79
CA VAL A 403 2.21 -9.31 21.48
C VAL A 403 3.64 -9.82 21.56
N MET A 404 4.43 -9.68 20.49
CA MET A 404 5.85 -10.05 20.51
C MET A 404 6.64 -9.25 21.53
N ILE A 405 6.42 -7.93 21.59
CA ILE A 405 7.07 -7.03 22.57
C ILE A 405 6.72 -7.46 23.99
N ASN A 406 5.43 -7.72 24.26
CA ASN A 406 4.96 -8.16 25.59
C ASN A 406 5.54 -9.52 26.00
N ASN A 407 5.87 -10.38 25.04
CA ASN A 407 6.54 -11.66 25.27
C ASN A 407 8.08 -11.53 25.37
N GLY A 408 8.62 -10.32 25.42
CA GLY A 408 10.05 -10.04 25.60
C GLY A 408 10.86 -9.94 24.30
N ALA A 409 10.22 -9.91 23.13
CA ALA A 409 10.93 -9.64 21.88
C ALA A 409 11.35 -8.16 21.80
N LYS A 410 12.58 -7.90 21.34
CA LYS A 410 13.05 -6.57 21.03
C LYS A 410 12.70 -6.24 19.58
N VAL A 411 11.73 -5.35 19.41
CA VAL A 411 11.37 -4.78 18.11
C VAL A 411 12.01 -3.39 18.01
N PHE A 412 12.73 -3.14 16.91
CA PHE A 412 13.41 -1.87 16.70
C PHE A 412 13.19 -1.36 15.28
N CYS A 413 13.46 -0.08 15.08
CA CYS A 413 13.47 0.56 13.78
C CYS A 413 14.62 1.57 13.68
N ALA A 414 15.03 1.91 12.45
CA ALA A 414 16.05 2.95 12.24
C ALA A 414 15.56 4.00 11.24
N GLY A 415 15.70 5.26 11.64
CA GLY A 415 15.59 6.45 10.81
C GLY A 415 16.94 6.78 10.16
N VAL A 416 16.93 7.22 8.90
CA VAL A 416 18.17 7.58 8.18
C VAL A 416 18.02 8.95 7.55
N LYS A 417 18.96 9.85 7.81
CA LYS A 417 19.06 11.16 7.18
C LYS A 417 20.38 11.24 6.41
N ASP A 418 20.34 11.93 5.28
CA ASP A 418 21.53 12.30 4.52
C ASP A 418 21.47 13.81 4.20
N LYS A 419 22.54 14.36 3.62
CA LYS A 419 22.61 15.80 3.28
C LYS A 419 21.50 16.28 2.34
N PHE A 420 20.85 15.39 1.61
CA PHE A 420 19.78 15.74 0.69
C PHE A 420 18.40 15.69 1.36
N GLY A 421 18.23 14.93 2.45
CA GLY A 421 16.99 14.93 3.21
C GLY A 421 16.82 13.77 4.18
N ASP A 422 15.66 13.78 4.85
CA ASP A 422 15.24 12.77 5.82
C ASP A 422 14.49 11.62 5.12
N ASN A 423 15.07 10.42 5.17
CA ASN A 423 14.49 9.23 4.55
C ASN A 423 13.42 8.57 5.44
N GLY A 424 13.24 9.05 6.68
CA GLY A 424 12.35 8.51 7.69
C GLY A 424 12.79 7.13 8.18
N ILE A 425 11.86 6.39 8.78
CA ILE A 425 12.10 5.01 9.22
C ILE A 425 12.24 4.11 7.99
N THR A 426 13.44 3.56 7.82
CA THR A 426 13.84 2.75 6.66
C THR A 426 14.30 1.35 7.02
N ILE A 427 14.63 1.06 8.27
CA ILE A 427 14.95 -0.29 8.74
C ILE A 427 13.98 -0.71 9.83
N ALA A 428 13.62 -1.99 9.84
CA ALA A 428 12.94 -2.62 10.96
C ALA A 428 13.54 -4.00 11.22
N GLY A 429 13.59 -4.39 12.50
CA GLY A 429 13.92 -5.75 12.86
C GLY A 429 13.34 -6.20 14.18
N ILE A 430 13.29 -7.52 14.33
CA ILE A 430 12.67 -8.22 15.44
C ILE A 430 13.68 -9.24 15.93
N ILE A 431 14.06 -9.12 17.20
CA ILE A 431 15.03 -10.00 17.85
C ILE A 431 14.37 -10.64 19.06
N GLN A 432 14.41 -11.95 19.12
CA GLN A 432 13.96 -12.73 20.27
C GLN A 432 15.20 -13.21 21.01
N SER A 433 15.29 -12.94 22.32
CA SER A 433 16.42 -13.38 23.14
C SER A 433 15.94 -14.39 24.16
N LYS A 434 16.73 -15.43 24.38
CA LYS A 434 16.51 -16.42 25.44
C LYS A 434 17.87 -16.86 25.98
N ASP A 435 18.06 -16.70 27.28
CA ASP A 435 19.31 -16.98 27.97
C ASP A 435 20.49 -16.22 27.31
N SER A 436 21.55 -16.90 26.88
CA SER A 436 22.71 -16.30 26.21
C SER A 436 22.63 -16.37 24.66
N GLU A 437 21.47 -16.72 24.12
CA GLU A 437 21.22 -16.82 22.68
C GLU A 437 20.15 -15.82 22.21
N ALA A 438 20.33 -15.30 21.00
CA ALA A 438 19.32 -14.49 20.33
C ALA A 438 19.01 -15.04 18.93
N ASN A 439 17.79 -14.81 18.47
CA ASN A 439 17.34 -15.12 17.13
C ASN A 439 16.83 -13.85 16.45
N ILE A 440 17.35 -13.54 15.27
CA ILE A 440 16.81 -12.50 14.40
C ILE A 440 15.63 -13.10 13.66
N ASP A 441 14.42 -12.83 14.15
CA ASP A 441 13.18 -13.32 13.52
C ASP A 441 12.98 -12.68 12.14
N SER A 442 13.18 -11.36 12.07
CA SER A 442 12.96 -10.56 10.88
C SER A 442 13.93 -9.38 10.86
N TYR A 443 14.51 -9.12 9.69
CA TYR A 443 15.29 -7.93 9.42
C TYR A 443 15.00 -7.51 7.98
N LEU A 444 14.60 -6.26 7.81
CA LEU A 444 14.15 -5.73 6.53
C LEU A 444 14.50 -4.26 6.39
N LEU A 445 14.62 -3.86 5.13
CA LEU A 445 15.05 -2.53 4.75
C LEU A 445 14.21 -2.02 3.59
N SER A 446 13.70 -0.80 3.76
CA SER A 446 13.02 -0.05 2.73
C SER A 446 14.00 0.28 1.60
N CYS A 447 13.55 0.13 0.35
CA CYS A 447 14.37 0.26 -0.87
C CYS A 447 15.12 1.58 -1.03
N ARG A 448 14.76 2.64 -0.27
CA ARG A 448 15.27 4.01 -0.43
C ARG A 448 16.74 4.20 -0.05
N ILE A 449 17.24 3.41 0.89
CA ILE A 449 18.63 3.49 1.39
C ILE A 449 19.46 2.26 1.01
N LEU A 450 18.91 1.41 0.14
CA LEU A 450 19.55 0.17 -0.25
C LEU A 450 20.84 0.44 -1.04
N GLY A 451 21.88 -0.34 -0.76
CA GLY A 451 23.20 -0.14 -1.38
C GLY A 451 23.99 1.01 -0.77
N ARG A 452 23.55 1.57 0.37
CA ARG A 452 24.30 2.58 1.12
C ARG A 452 25.08 1.99 2.29
N GLY A 453 25.05 0.67 2.49
CA GLY A 453 25.75 -0.01 3.58
C GLY A 453 25.08 0.14 4.95
N VAL A 454 23.99 0.89 5.05
CA VAL A 454 23.24 1.12 6.29
C VAL A 454 22.66 -0.20 6.82
N GLU A 455 22.27 -1.12 5.93
CA GLU A 455 21.86 -2.49 6.27
C GLU A 455 22.90 -3.22 7.14
N ASN A 456 24.17 -3.09 6.80
CA ASN A 456 25.25 -3.76 7.52
C ASN A 456 25.52 -3.03 8.84
N VAL A 457 25.64 -1.71 8.77
CA VAL A 457 25.97 -0.86 9.91
C VAL A 457 24.95 -0.99 11.03
N THR A 458 23.65 -0.95 10.70
CA THR A 458 22.59 -1.11 11.68
C THR A 458 22.59 -2.52 12.27
N LEU A 459 22.82 -3.57 11.47
CA LEU A 459 22.93 -4.93 12.00
C LEU A 459 24.14 -5.08 12.94
N GLN A 460 25.31 -4.57 12.55
CA GLN A 460 26.53 -4.60 13.37
C GLN A 460 26.32 -3.88 14.70
N TYR A 461 25.68 -2.70 14.67
CA TYR A 461 25.33 -1.96 15.89
C TYR A 461 24.45 -2.79 16.83
N LEU A 462 23.43 -3.47 16.30
CA LEU A 462 22.54 -4.32 17.10
C LEU A 462 23.27 -5.55 17.66
N LEU A 463 24.16 -6.17 16.89
CA LEU A 463 25.00 -7.27 17.37
C LEU A 463 25.91 -6.81 18.53
N ASN A 464 26.50 -5.61 18.43
CA ASN A 464 27.28 -5.02 19.52
C ASN A 464 26.43 -4.81 20.78
N ARG A 465 25.20 -4.31 20.63
CA ARG A 465 24.26 -4.18 21.76
C ARG A 465 23.94 -5.55 22.37
N LEU A 466 23.65 -6.57 21.57
CA LEU A 466 23.39 -7.92 22.07
C LEU A 466 24.61 -8.48 22.83
N PHE A 467 25.82 -8.27 22.32
CA PHE A 467 27.07 -8.67 22.97
C PHE A 467 27.23 -8.02 24.35
N LEU A 468 26.97 -6.70 24.46
CA LEU A 468 27.00 -5.95 25.71
C LEU A 468 25.97 -6.45 26.73
N HIS A 469 24.82 -6.95 26.26
CA HIS A 469 23.79 -7.58 27.10
C HIS A 469 24.04 -9.06 27.40
N GLY A 470 25.24 -9.58 27.13
CA GLY A 470 25.62 -10.95 27.50
C GLY A 470 25.23 -12.03 26.49
N ILE A 471 24.65 -11.69 25.34
CA ILE A 471 24.40 -12.65 24.26
C ILE A 471 25.74 -13.03 23.63
N ARG A 472 25.91 -14.32 23.36
CA ARG A 472 27.14 -14.87 22.76
C ARG A 472 26.91 -15.55 21.43
N LYS A 473 25.68 -15.98 21.16
CA LYS A 473 25.31 -16.61 19.90
C LYS A 473 24.05 -15.96 19.35
N VAL A 474 24.10 -15.55 18.09
CA VAL A 474 22.95 -15.01 17.37
C VAL A 474 22.66 -15.91 16.19
N THR A 475 21.41 -16.36 16.08
CA THR A 475 20.91 -17.16 14.97
C THR A 475 20.02 -16.31 14.07
N ALA A 476 19.91 -16.70 12.81
CA ALA A 476 19.06 -16.04 11.84
C ALA A 476 18.64 -17.00 10.72
N SER A 477 17.62 -16.60 9.96
CA SER A 477 17.17 -17.37 8.79
C SER A 477 16.91 -16.47 7.59
N TYR A 478 17.16 -17.02 6.40
CA TYR A 478 16.74 -16.45 5.13
C TYR A 478 15.74 -17.40 4.47
N ILE A 479 14.53 -16.93 4.22
CA ILE A 479 13.45 -17.68 3.56
C ILE A 479 13.34 -17.16 2.13
N PRO A 480 13.74 -17.95 1.11
CA PRO A 480 13.74 -17.48 -0.26
C PRO A 480 12.34 -17.29 -0.81
N THR A 481 12.18 -16.24 -1.60
CA THR A 481 11.01 -15.93 -2.41
C THR A 481 11.47 -15.47 -3.78
N LYS A 482 10.56 -15.39 -4.75
CA LYS A 482 10.87 -14.82 -6.08
C LYS A 482 11.38 -13.39 -6.02
N LYS A 483 11.06 -12.63 -4.96
CA LYS A 483 11.30 -11.18 -4.89
C LYS A 483 12.45 -10.77 -3.98
N ASN A 484 12.86 -11.60 -3.02
CA ASN A 484 13.89 -11.26 -2.02
C ASN A 484 15.28 -11.84 -2.33
N SER A 485 15.56 -12.21 -3.59
CA SER A 485 16.85 -12.76 -4.01
C SER A 485 18.02 -11.82 -3.72
N MET A 486 17.78 -10.51 -3.75
CA MET A 486 18.77 -9.47 -3.42
C MET A 486 19.34 -9.61 -2.00
N ALA A 487 18.54 -10.08 -1.04
CA ALA A 487 18.97 -10.25 0.34
C ALA A 487 19.63 -11.62 0.63
N SER A 488 19.70 -12.51 -0.36
CA SER A 488 20.11 -13.92 -0.18
C SER A 488 21.55 -14.14 0.28
N SER A 489 22.42 -13.15 0.06
CA SER A 489 23.83 -13.17 0.47
C SER A 489 24.13 -12.22 1.63
N PHE A 490 23.10 -11.62 2.25
CA PHE A 490 23.31 -10.55 3.22
C PHE A 490 23.97 -11.06 4.49
N TYR A 491 23.47 -12.16 5.07
CA TYR A 491 24.06 -12.77 6.26
C TYR A 491 25.49 -13.26 6.02
N ASP A 492 25.76 -13.82 4.84
CA ASP A 492 27.13 -14.22 4.45
C ASP A 492 28.08 -13.02 4.48
N LYS A 493 27.66 -11.88 3.92
CA LYS A 493 28.44 -10.63 3.91
C LYS A 493 28.54 -9.96 5.29
N ALA A 494 27.56 -10.18 6.15
CA ALA A 494 27.53 -9.66 7.51
C ALA A 494 28.35 -10.50 8.51
N GLY A 495 29.03 -11.56 8.04
CA GLY A 495 29.91 -12.39 8.88
C GLY A 495 29.20 -13.53 9.60
N PHE A 496 27.95 -13.85 9.24
CA PHE A 496 27.30 -15.05 9.75
C PHE A 496 27.81 -16.30 9.02
N ILE A 497 27.95 -17.39 9.78
CA ILE A 497 28.28 -18.71 9.27
C ILE A 497 26.99 -19.41 8.86
N HIS A 498 26.98 -19.93 7.63
CA HIS A 498 25.89 -20.78 7.13
C HIS A 498 25.91 -22.13 7.85
N ASP A 499 24.78 -22.50 8.47
CA ASP A 499 24.62 -23.76 9.20
C ASP A 499 24.06 -24.86 8.29
N LYS A 500 22.89 -24.60 7.69
CA LYS A 500 22.19 -25.55 6.83
C LYS A 500 21.23 -24.88 5.87
N THR A 501 20.87 -25.62 4.82
CA THR A 501 19.81 -25.25 3.88
C THR A 501 18.76 -26.36 3.84
N ASN A 502 17.50 -26.00 4.04
CA ASN A 502 16.37 -26.93 3.93
C ASN A 502 15.99 -27.16 2.45
N ARG A 503 15.15 -28.18 2.19
CA ARG A 503 14.68 -28.53 0.84
C ARG A 503 13.85 -27.43 0.16
N ASP A 504 13.20 -26.57 0.94
CA ASP A 504 12.47 -25.38 0.47
C ASP A 504 13.40 -24.20 0.13
N GLY A 505 14.71 -24.37 0.30
CA GLY A 505 15.72 -23.34 0.08
C GLY A 505 15.94 -22.41 1.27
N THR A 506 15.22 -22.59 2.38
CA THR A 506 15.43 -21.80 3.61
C THR A 506 16.83 -22.05 4.15
N LYS A 507 17.61 -20.97 4.33
CA LYS A 507 18.97 -21.01 4.86
C LYS A 507 18.98 -20.58 6.33
N TYR A 508 19.75 -21.28 7.15
CA TYR A 508 19.97 -20.96 8.56
C TYR A 508 21.40 -20.51 8.77
N TYR A 509 21.56 -19.53 9.64
CA TYR A 509 22.81 -18.84 9.90
C TYR A 509 23.03 -18.67 11.39
N PHE A 510 24.29 -18.63 11.81
CA PHE A 510 24.66 -18.21 13.16
C PHE A 510 25.93 -17.36 13.14
N ILE A 511 26.09 -16.51 14.15
CA ILE A 511 27.33 -15.81 14.44
C ILE A 511 27.62 -15.92 15.94
N THR A 512 28.89 -16.07 16.27
CA THR A 512 29.39 -16.05 17.65
C THR A 512 29.99 -14.68 17.92
N LEU A 513 29.53 -14.04 19.00
CA LEU A 513 29.95 -12.71 19.40
C LEU A 513 31.05 -12.83 20.46
N GLU A 514 32.31 -12.77 20.01
CA GLU A 514 33.48 -12.83 20.88
C GLU A 514 34.02 -11.44 21.22
N ASN A 515 33.95 -10.51 20.26
CA ASN A 515 34.38 -9.11 20.39
C ASN A 515 33.33 -8.19 19.76
N PRO A 516 33.30 -6.90 20.15
CA PRO A 516 32.54 -5.89 19.41
C PRO A 516 33.00 -5.82 17.95
N ILE A 517 32.03 -5.73 17.05
CA ILE A 517 32.24 -5.55 15.61
C ILE A 517 32.58 -4.09 15.34
N GLU A 518 33.66 -3.86 14.60
CA GLU A 518 34.07 -2.52 14.16
C GLU A 518 33.06 -1.94 13.16
N ILE A 519 32.64 -0.70 13.40
CA ILE A 519 31.71 0.04 12.55
C ILE A 519 32.48 1.22 11.96
N LYS A 520 32.37 1.42 10.64
CA LYS A 520 33.08 2.51 9.94
C LYS A 520 32.63 3.88 10.45
N ASP A 521 33.60 4.77 10.70
CA ASP A 521 33.42 6.03 11.44
C ASP A 521 32.65 7.14 10.69
N TYR A 522 32.40 6.99 9.38
CA TYR A 522 31.69 8.01 8.61
C TYR A 522 30.16 7.96 8.74
N TYR A 523 29.60 7.05 9.54
CA TYR A 523 28.19 7.06 9.91
C TYR A 523 28.00 7.66 11.31
N LYS A 524 27.14 8.68 11.42
CA LYS A 524 26.73 9.22 12.73
C LYS A 524 25.58 8.38 13.26
N ILE A 525 25.84 7.48 14.22
CA ILE A 525 24.83 6.57 14.77
C ILE A 525 24.38 7.08 16.14
N ASN A 526 23.08 7.36 16.27
CA ASN A 526 22.44 7.69 17.54
C ASN A 526 21.48 6.57 17.94
N TYR A 527 21.38 6.30 19.24
CA TYR A 527 20.42 5.33 19.76
C TYR A 527 19.61 5.97 20.88
N ASP A 528 18.30 6.07 20.68
CA ASP A 528 17.37 6.76 21.58
C ASP A 528 16.42 5.74 22.22
N GLY A 529 17.00 4.73 22.85
CA GLY A 529 16.29 3.74 23.65
C GLY A 529 16.75 3.80 25.09
N THR A 530 15.81 3.88 26.03
CA THR A 530 16.08 3.77 27.46
C THR A 530 16.90 2.51 27.73
N GLU A 531 18.04 2.69 28.39
CA GLU A 531 18.87 1.59 28.90
C GLU A 531 18.13 0.92 30.06
N ASN A 532 17.21 0.00 29.74
CA ASN A 532 16.68 -0.96 30.70
C ASN A 532 17.25 -2.34 30.43
#